data_AF-A0A382W3L3-F1
#
_entry.id   AF-A0A382W3L3-F1
#
_cell.length_a   1.000
_cell.length_b   1.000
_cell.length_c   1.000
_cell.angle_alpha   90.00
_cell.angle_beta   90.00
_cell.angle_gamma   90.00
#
_symmetry.space_group_name_H-M   'P 1'
#
loop_
_entity.id
_entity.type
_entity.pdbx_description
1 polymer ?
#
loop_
_entity_poly.entity_id
_entity_poly.type
_entity_poly.pdbx_seq_one_letter_code
_entity_poly.pdbx_strand_id
1 'polypeptide(L)'
;MKAVNTVLGQIDIKDLGIVLMHEHLQVDISFMASAGNMNHKNFNVTQKASESVNGEYKTLLRDKVRMKYLGTLRRDPTRSKDNLVLENTQHIVEELLRYHQLGGTSIVDVTNIS
;
A
#
# COMPACT_ATOMS: atom_id res chain seq x y z
N MET A 1 -16.46 30.73 9.38
CA MET A 1 -16.57 29.26 9.37
C MET A 1 -15.40 28.72 8.56
N LYS A 2 -14.64 27.73 9.07
CA LYS A 2 -13.60 27.06 8.28
C LYS A 2 -14.17 25.69 7.89
N ALA A 3 -14.25 25.42 6.60
CA ALA A 3 -14.88 24.21 6.07
C ALA A 3 -13.85 23.29 5.41
N VAL A 4 -14.13 22.00 5.42
CA VAL A 4 -13.38 20.97 4.70
C VAL A 4 -14.33 20.28 3.71
N ASN A 5 -13.90 20.13 2.46
CA ASN A 5 -14.66 19.38 1.46
C ASN A 5 -14.33 17.89 1.60
N THR A 6 -15.36 17.06 1.78
CA THR A 6 -15.27 15.60 1.72
C THR A 6 -15.90 15.10 0.42
N VAL A 7 -15.82 13.80 0.16
CA VAL A 7 -16.52 13.18 -1.00
C VAL A 7 -18.04 13.25 -0.89
N LEU A 8 -18.59 13.52 0.30
CA LEU A 8 -20.03 13.70 0.55
C LEU A 8 -20.43 15.19 0.71
N GLY A 9 -19.50 16.13 0.50
CA GLY A 9 -19.74 17.56 0.64
C GLY A 9 -18.99 18.20 1.80
N GLN A 10 -19.36 19.44 2.11
CA GLN A 10 -18.67 20.27 3.11
C GLN A 10 -19.07 19.92 4.55
N ILE A 11 -18.07 19.91 5.44
CA ILE A 11 -18.24 19.82 6.89
C ILE A 11 -17.49 20.96 7.58
N ASP A 12 -17.86 21.31 8.82
CA ASP A 12 -17.07 22.25 9.63
C ASP A 12 -15.77 21.58 10.09
N ILE A 13 -14.68 22.33 10.21
CA ILE A 13 -13.40 21.80 10.71
C ILE A 13 -13.52 21.16 12.10
N LYS A 14 -14.48 21.60 12.92
CA LYS A 14 -14.73 21.03 14.25
C LYS A 14 -15.30 19.61 14.20
N ASP A 15 -15.88 19.20 13.07
CA ASP A 15 -16.53 17.90 12.90
C ASP A 15 -15.55 16.81 12.41
N LEU A 16 -14.29 17.16 12.15
CA LEU A 16 -13.27 16.20 11.67
C LEU A 16 -12.96 15.08 12.69
N GLY A 17 -13.03 15.39 14.00
CA GLY A 17 -12.70 14.46 15.09
C GLY A 17 -11.27 13.90 15.02
N ILE A 18 -11.11 12.59 15.21
CA ILE A 18 -9.82 11.90 15.04
C ILE A 18 -9.59 11.67 13.55
N VAL A 19 -8.42 12.10 13.05
CA VAL A 19 -8.10 12.08 11.62
C VAL A 19 -6.82 11.31 11.35
N LEU A 20 -6.86 10.39 10.37
CA LEU A 20 -5.65 9.92 9.69
C LEU A 20 -5.39 10.80 8.46
N MET A 21 -4.29 11.57 8.52
CA MET A 21 -4.04 12.68 7.60
C MET A 21 -3.41 12.28 6.26
N HIS A 22 -2.92 11.04 6.12
CA HIS A 22 -2.27 10.56 4.89
C HIS A 22 -2.46 9.05 4.82
N GLU A 23 -3.42 8.61 4.04
CA GLU A 23 -3.67 7.20 3.78
C GLU A 23 -3.93 6.96 2.29
N HIS A 24 -3.92 5.70 1.88
CA HIS A 24 -4.30 5.26 0.53
C HIS A 24 -5.35 4.16 0.68
N LEU A 25 -6.61 4.44 0.35
CA LEU A 25 -7.68 3.44 0.51
C LEU A 25 -7.67 2.46 -0.65
N GLN A 26 -7.55 2.98 -1.87
CA GLN A 26 -7.50 2.17 -3.09
C GLN A 26 -6.38 2.70 -4.00
N VAL A 27 -5.38 1.86 -4.28
CA VAL A 27 -4.19 2.27 -5.04
C VAL A 27 -3.58 1.08 -5.78
N ASP A 28 -3.08 1.32 -7.00
CA ASP A 28 -2.22 0.39 -7.75
C ASP A 28 -0.87 1.05 -7.99
N ILE A 29 0.14 0.61 -7.23
CA ILE A 29 1.54 0.98 -7.43
C ILE A 29 2.37 -0.22 -7.93
N SER A 30 1.74 -1.20 -8.58
CA SER A 30 2.41 -2.40 -9.10
C SER A 30 3.47 -2.09 -10.16
N PHE A 31 3.47 -0.89 -10.75
CA PHE A 31 4.55 -0.40 -11.60
C PHE A 31 5.88 -0.23 -10.85
N MET A 32 5.83 -0.03 -9.52
CA MET A 32 7.00 0.02 -8.64
C MET A 32 7.57 -1.36 -8.33
N ALA A 33 6.89 -2.45 -8.74
CA ALA A 33 7.37 -3.79 -8.51
C ALA A 33 8.71 -3.98 -9.22
N SER A 34 9.78 -4.00 -8.44
CA SER A 34 11.07 -4.35 -8.98
C SER A 34 11.05 -5.86 -9.23
N ALA A 35 11.46 -6.30 -10.41
CA ALA A 35 11.73 -7.72 -10.67
C ALA A 35 13.16 -8.10 -10.25
N GLY A 36 13.72 -7.38 -9.26
CA GLY A 36 15.16 -7.29 -9.06
C GLY A 36 15.82 -6.46 -10.15
N ASN A 37 15.04 -5.74 -10.97
CA ASN A 37 15.52 -4.77 -11.95
C ASN A 37 15.90 -3.47 -11.22
N MET A 38 17.07 -3.55 -10.62
CA MET A 38 17.82 -2.50 -9.96
C MET A 38 18.43 -1.49 -10.94
N ASN A 39 17.64 -0.96 -11.88
CA ASN A 39 18.08 0.16 -12.72
C ASN A 39 18.04 1.52 -11.98
N HIS A 40 17.81 1.51 -10.66
CA HIS A 40 18.25 2.60 -9.81
C HIS A 40 19.73 2.35 -9.48
N LYS A 41 20.63 3.19 -10.01
CA LYS A 41 22.11 3.15 -9.84
C LYS A 41 22.63 2.92 -8.39
N ASN A 42 21.76 2.95 -7.38
CA ASN A 42 22.11 2.99 -5.97
C ASN A 42 21.67 1.76 -5.15
N PHE A 43 21.02 0.76 -5.74
CA PHE A 43 20.67 -0.46 -5.01
C PHE A 43 21.08 -1.64 -5.89
N ASN A 44 22.22 -2.29 -5.61
CA ASN A 44 22.78 -3.41 -6.40
C ASN A 44 22.99 -4.64 -5.50
N VAL A 45 21.90 -5.22 -4.96
CA VAL A 45 21.99 -6.35 -4.03
C VAL A 45 21.80 -7.70 -4.73
N THR A 46 21.12 -7.77 -5.88
CA THR A 46 20.73 -9.06 -6.51
C THR A 46 21.56 -9.47 -7.73
N GLN A 47 22.37 -8.58 -8.32
CA GLN A 47 23.20 -8.94 -9.49
C GLN A 47 24.23 -10.06 -9.22
N LYS A 48 24.53 -10.33 -7.94
CA LYS A 48 25.45 -11.38 -7.49
C LYS A 48 24.76 -12.54 -6.76
N ALA A 49 23.44 -12.66 -6.85
CA ALA A 49 22.70 -13.76 -6.21
C ALA A 49 22.70 -15.03 -7.09
N SER A 50 22.73 -16.20 -6.47
CA SER A 50 22.68 -17.50 -7.15
C SER A 50 21.37 -17.68 -7.96
N GLU A 51 21.40 -18.53 -8.99
CA GLU A 51 20.23 -18.83 -9.84
C GLU A 51 18.99 -19.26 -9.04
N SER A 52 19.18 -19.98 -7.94
CA SER A 52 18.12 -20.39 -6.99
C SER A 52 17.42 -19.19 -6.33
N VAL A 53 18.18 -18.18 -5.90
CA VAL A 53 17.65 -16.95 -5.29
C VAL A 53 16.88 -16.13 -6.32
N ASN A 54 17.32 -16.16 -7.58
CA ASN A 54 16.62 -15.54 -8.71
C ASN A 54 15.33 -16.29 -9.10
N GLY A 55 15.27 -17.61 -8.87
CA GLY A 55 14.08 -18.43 -9.11
C GLY A 55 12.93 -18.10 -8.15
N GLU A 56 13.20 -18.12 -6.84
CA GLU A 56 12.20 -17.73 -5.82
C GLU A 56 11.74 -16.28 -5.99
N TYR A 57 12.64 -15.39 -6.42
CA TYR A 57 12.32 -14.02 -6.76
C TYR A 57 11.21 -13.94 -7.83
N LYS A 58 11.43 -14.62 -8.96
CA LYS A 58 10.50 -14.58 -10.10
C LYS A 58 9.13 -15.16 -9.76
N THR A 59 9.08 -16.12 -8.83
CA THR A 59 7.84 -16.68 -8.31
C THR A 59 7.12 -15.68 -7.41
N LEU A 60 7.78 -15.11 -6.40
CA LEU A 60 7.16 -14.14 -5.49
C LEU A 60 6.59 -12.91 -6.20
N LEU A 61 7.28 -12.43 -7.25
CA LEU A 61 6.82 -11.29 -8.03
C LEU A 61 5.40 -11.46 -8.61
N ARG A 62 5.01 -12.71 -8.92
CA ARG A 62 3.75 -13.05 -9.59
C ARG A 62 2.78 -13.85 -8.72
N ASP A 63 3.22 -14.40 -7.59
CA ASP A 63 2.37 -15.13 -6.65
C ASP A 63 1.60 -14.15 -5.74
N LYS A 64 0.47 -14.62 -5.21
CA LYS A 64 -0.31 -13.92 -4.19
C LYS A 64 0.48 -13.81 -2.88
N VAL A 65 0.24 -12.75 -2.12
CA VAL A 65 0.83 -12.58 -0.79
C VAL A 65 0.34 -13.72 0.12
N ARG A 66 1.30 -14.35 0.82
CA ARG A 66 1.05 -15.45 1.75
C ARG A 66 2.00 -15.33 2.94
N MET A 67 1.62 -15.92 4.07
CA MET A 67 2.42 -15.88 5.30
C MET A 67 3.87 -16.37 5.12
N LYS A 68 4.11 -17.36 4.26
CA LYS A 68 5.47 -17.85 3.92
C LYS A 68 6.39 -16.76 3.35
N TYR A 69 5.84 -15.69 2.78
CA TYR A 69 6.58 -14.58 2.18
C TYR A 69 6.79 -13.38 3.13
N LEU A 70 6.19 -13.39 4.32
CA LEU A 70 6.15 -12.24 5.22
C LEU A 70 7.54 -11.71 5.58
N GLY A 71 8.50 -12.60 5.88
CA GLY A 71 9.87 -12.18 6.19
C GLY A 71 10.59 -11.49 5.04
N THR A 72 10.28 -11.88 3.80
CA THR A 72 10.84 -11.26 2.60
C THR A 72 10.18 -9.92 2.29
N LEU A 73 8.85 -9.86 2.34
CA LEU A 73 8.09 -8.64 2.04
C LEU A 73 8.30 -7.53 3.08
N ARG A 74 8.58 -7.87 4.35
CA ARG A 74 8.98 -6.88 5.35
C ARG A 74 10.31 -6.18 5.04
N ARG A 75 11.22 -6.86 4.32
CA ARG A 75 12.52 -6.28 3.92
C ARG A 75 12.41 -5.50 2.62
N ASP A 76 11.61 -5.99 1.69
CA ASP A 76 11.36 -5.36 0.41
C ASP A 76 9.92 -5.63 -0.03
N PRO A 77 8.99 -4.69 0.23
CA PRO A 77 7.58 -4.84 -0.13
C PRO A 77 7.35 -4.80 -1.64
N THR A 78 8.33 -4.31 -2.41
CA THR A 78 8.21 -4.20 -3.87
C THR A 78 8.41 -5.52 -4.61
N ARG A 79 8.76 -6.59 -3.89
CA ARG A 79 9.03 -7.92 -4.47
C ARG A 79 7.79 -8.69 -4.89
N SER A 80 6.59 -8.21 -4.59
CA SER A 80 5.33 -8.81 -5.00
C SER A 80 4.43 -7.74 -5.60
N LYS A 81 3.94 -7.97 -6.82
CA LYS A 81 2.94 -7.09 -7.43
C LYS A 81 1.64 -7.09 -6.63
N ASP A 82 1.27 -8.23 -6.08
CA ASP A 82 0.05 -8.39 -5.28
C ASP A 82 0.10 -7.58 -3.98
N ASN A 83 1.30 -7.42 -3.38
CA ASN A 83 1.48 -6.58 -2.18
C ASN A 83 1.38 -5.07 -2.48
N LEU A 84 1.48 -4.68 -3.76
CA LEU A 84 1.53 -3.28 -4.22
C LEU A 84 0.18 -2.80 -4.77
N VAL A 85 -0.89 -3.57 -4.57
CA VAL A 85 -2.25 -3.23 -5.02
C VAL A 85 -3.21 -3.32 -3.83
N LEU A 86 -3.92 -2.23 -3.56
CA LEU A 86 -5.06 -2.17 -2.66
C LEU A 86 -6.31 -1.95 -3.53
N GLU A 87 -7.07 -3.00 -3.81
CA GLU A 87 -8.25 -2.93 -4.70
C GLU A 87 -9.52 -3.59 -4.12
N ASN A 88 -9.40 -4.40 -3.06
CA ASN A 88 -10.53 -5.12 -2.51
C ASN A 88 -11.36 -4.21 -1.59
N THR A 89 -12.46 -3.67 -2.12
CA THR A 89 -13.38 -2.78 -1.39
C THR A 89 -13.90 -3.38 -0.09
N GLN A 90 -14.17 -4.69 -0.04
CA GLN A 90 -14.67 -5.33 1.18
C GLN A 90 -13.63 -5.28 2.30
N HIS A 91 -12.38 -5.63 1.99
CA HIS A 91 -11.29 -5.54 2.97
C HIS A 91 -11.03 -4.09 3.41
N ILE A 92 -11.09 -3.13 2.48
CA ILE A 92 -10.93 -1.70 2.79
C ILE A 92 -11.99 -1.26 3.80
N VAL A 93 -13.26 -1.61 3.58
CA VAL A 93 -14.36 -1.29 4.51
C VAL A 93 -14.12 -1.94 5.87
N GLU A 94 -13.70 -3.21 5.92
CA GLU A 94 -13.42 -3.91 7.18
C GLU A 94 -12.29 -3.24 7.99
N GLU A 95 -11.21 -2.80 7.35
CA GLU A 95 -10.13 -2.05 8.02
C GLU A 95 -10.59 -0.66 8.49
N LEU A 96 -11.37 0.05 7.68
CA LEU A 96 -11.96 1.34 8.06
C LEU A 96 -12.92 1.22 9.25
N LEU A 97 -13.69 0.14 9.31
CA LEU A 97 -14.57 -0.14 10.45
C LEU A 97 -13.78 -0.35 11.74
N ARG A 98 -12.59 -0.97 11.69
CA ARG A 98 -11.71 -1.07 12.87
C ARG A 98 -11.20 0.30 13.33
N TYR A 99 -10.80 1.15 12.38
CA TYR A 99 -10.44 2.54 12.70
C TYR A 99 -11.59 3.30 13.36
N HIS A 100 -12.81 3.17 12.81
CA HIS A 100 -14.01 3.77 13.37
C HIS A 100 -14.33 3.25 14.77
N GLN A 101 -14.20 1.94 15.02
CA GLN A 101 -14.38 1.32 16.35
C GLN A 101 -13.43 1.89 17.41
N LEU A 102 -12.28 2.43 17.01
CA LEU A 102 -11.31 3.09 17.88
C LEU A 102 -11.52 4.61 17.99
N GLY A 103 -12.66 5.12 17.51
CA GLY A 103 -13.03 6.54 17.58
C GLY A 103 -12.60 7.37 16.36
N GLY A 104 -12.08 6.73 15.31
CA GLY A 104 -11.75 7.36 14.04
C GLY A 104 -12.99 7.93 13.34
N THR A 105 -12.88 9.16 12.84
CA THR A 105 -14.02 9.87 12.22
C THR A 105 -13.72 10.42 10.83
N SER A 106 -12.46 10.68 10.50
CA SER A 106 -12.08 11.18 9.17
C SER A 106 -10.78 10.55 8.69
N ILE A 107 -10.67 10.36 7.37
CA ILE A 107 -9.47 9.89 6.70
C ILE A 107 -9.22 10.73 5.47
N VAL A 108 -7.95 11.07 5.23
CA VAL A 108 -7.54 11.76 4.01
C VAL A 108 -6.87 10.75 3.11
N ASP A 109 -7.58 10.37 2.04
CA ASP A 109 -6.99 9.61 0.94
C ASP A 109 -6.20 10.57 0.05
N VAL A 110 -4.89 10.35 -0.07
CA VAL A 110 -4.00 11.18 -0.88
C VAL A 110 -3.61 10.51 -2.20
N THR A 111 -4.30 9.44 -2.58
CA THR A 111 -4.16 8.80 -3.89
C THR A 111 -4.66 9.75 -4.96
N ASN A 112 -3.76 10.15 -5.86
CA ASN A 112 -4.07 10.99 -7.00
C ASN A 112 -4.23 10.15 -8.26
N ILE A 113 -4.85 10.75 -9.27
CA ILE A 113 -4.79 10.24 -10.65
C ILE A 113 -3.52 10.83 -11.24
N SER A 114 -2.50 10.00 -11.50
CA SER A 114 -1.29 10.40 -12.21
C SER A 114 -1.17 9.68 -13.54
#